data_AF-A0A3B1DLG4-F1
#
_entry.id   AF-A0A3B1DLG4-F1
#
_cell.length_a   1.000
_cell.length_b   1.000
_cell.length_c   1.000
_cell.angle_alpha   90.00
_cell.angle_beta   90.00
_cell.angle_gamma   90.00
#
_symmetry.space_group_name_H-M   'P 1'
#
loop_
_entity.id
_entity.type
_entity.pdbx_description
1 polymer ?
#
loop_
_entity_poly.entity_id
_entity_poly.type
_entity_poly.pdbx_seq_one_letter_code
_entity_poly.pdbx_strand_id
1 'polypeptide(L)'
;MYLCYIDESGTSSIPGNTSHFVLAGLAVPIWHWKSCDREISAIKQRYSLVDAEIHTAWIVRKYIEQVKISNFSLLAYPQRRSQVSQQRKTELLRLQRSGNPKHYKQTKKNYTKTNDYIHLTFDERMKFINEIAQCVSNWGFARLFAECIDKIHFDPLRSPSSLDEQAFSQIVSRFEQYLGNMAKMDKKNNKSFGLLIHDNNETVARKHTKQMKYFHKQGTIWTNINNIIETPLFVDSKLTSLIQIADLCSYGLRRYLENNEDELFTQIFSRADRKGNTSVGVRHFTNSSCNCKICLSHKRSSQETH
;
A
#
# COMPACT_ATOMS: atom_id res chain seq x y z
N MET A 1 15.59 -13.08 -9.74
CA MET A 1 15.43 -12.56 -8.37
C MET A 1 14.33 -11.53 -8.35
N TYR A 2 13.53 -11.49 -7.29
CA TYR A 2 12.39 -10.59 -7.11
C TYR A 2 12.52 -9.77 -5.83
N LEU A 3 12.08 -8.51 -5.86
CA LEU A 3 11.99 -7.63 -4.70
C LEU A 3 10.50 -7.43 -4.38
N CYS A 4 10.09 -7.77 -3.16
CA CYS A 4 8.71 -7.58 -2.68
C CYS A 4 8.67 -6.43 -1.68
N TYR A 5 8.13 -5.29 -2.11
CA TYR A 5 7.95 -4.10 -1.28
C TYR A 5 6.64 -4.20 -0.51
N ILE A 6 6.70 -4.10 0.81
CA ILE A 6 5.58 -4.35 1.71
C ILE A 6 5.24 -3.10 2.51
N ASP A 7 3.97 -2.73 2.48
CA ASP A 7 3.45 -1.67 3.34
C ASP A 7 2.04 -2.01 3.86
N GLU A 8 1.61 -1.31 4.90
CA GLU A 8 0.36 -1.54 5.60
C GLU A 8 -0.62 -0.36 5.50
N SER A 9 -1.91 -0.66 5.59
CA SER A 9 -2.95 0.35 5.72
C SER A 9 -3.95 -0.04 6.81
N GLY A 10 -4.24 0.93 7.68
CA GLY A 10 -5.02 0.71 8.90
C GLY A 10 -4.14 0.30 10.08
N THR A 11 -4.68 0.33 11.30
CA THR A 11 -3.94 -0.09 12.50
C THR A 11 -4.20 -1.56 12.81
N SER A 12 -3.25 -2.26 13.42
CA SER A 12 -3.46 -3.64 13.88
C SER A 12 -4.27 -3.74 15.19
N SER A 13 -4.53 -2.62 15.86
CA SER A 13 -5.32 -2.56 17.10
C SER A 13 -6.81 -2.93 16.90
N ILE A 14 -7.41 -3.52 17.94
CA ILE A 14 -8.81 -3.98 17.99
C ILE A 14 -9.45 -3.51 19.31
N PRO A 15 -10.54 -2.70 19.29
CA PRO A 15 -11.03 -1.95 18.13
C PRO A 15 -10.05 -0.82 17.77
N GLY A 16 -9.58 -0.81 16.52
CA GLY A 16 -8.74 0.27 15.97
C GLY A 16 -9.56 1.43 15.41
N ASN A 17 -8.92 2.35 14.68
CA ASN A 17 -9.61 3.45 13.99
C ASN A 17 -10.08 3.10 12.56
N THR A 18 -9.72 1.90 12.08
CA THR A 18 -10.15 1.31 10.81
C THR A 18 -10.82 -0.02 11.08
N SER A 19 -11.81 -0.37 10.26
CA SER A 19 -12.48 -1.68 10.29
C SER A 19 -11.61 -2.79 9.69
N HIS A 20 -10.71 -2.43 8.77
CA HIS A 20 -9.79 -3.35 8.13
C HIS A 20 -8.34 -3.00 8.45
N PHE A 21 -7.51 -4.04 8.54
CA PHE A 21 -6.07 -3.94 8.44
C PHE A 21 -5.64 -4.64 7.15
N VAL A 22 -4.81 -3.99 6.34
CA VAL A 22 -4.32 -4.54 5.08
C VAL A 22 -2.81 -4.51 5.10
N LEU A 23 -2.18 -5.66 4.91
CA LEU A 23 -0.76 -5.74 4.56
C LEU A 23 -0.67 -6.13 3.09
N ALA A 24 0.04 -5.34 2.29
CA ALA A 24 0.19 -5.57 0.86
C ALA A 24 1.67 -5.63 0.48
N GLY A 25 2.04 -6.57 -0.38
CA GLY A 25 3.36 -6.72 -0.97
C GLY A 25 3.29 -6.63 -2.49
N LEU A 26 4.07 -5.73 -3.10
CA LEU A 26 4.25 -5.65 -4.55
C LEU A 26 5.62 -6.23 -4.94
N ALA A 27 5.60 -7.37 -5.61
CA ALA A 27 6.80 -8.02 -6.13
C ALA A 27 7.13 -7.57 -7.55
N VAL A 28 8.39 -7.20 -7.78
CA VAL A 28 8.94 -6.88 -9.10
C VAL A 28 10.24 -7.65 -9.34
N PRO A 29 10.54 -8.08 -10.58
CA PRO A 29 11.86 -8.60 -10.91
C PRO A 29 12.93 -7.50 -10.81
N ILE A 30 14.12 -7.85 -10.33
CA ILE A 30 15.20 -6.86 -10.10
C ILE A 30 15.57 -6.04 -11.34
N TRP A 31 15.49 -6.62 -12.54
CA TRP A 31 15.85 -5.94 -13.79
C TRP A 31 14.83 -4.89 -14.24
N HIS A 32 13.61 -4.91 -13.68
CA HIS A 32 12.60 -3.87 -13.91
C HIS A 32 12.66 -2.74 -12.88
N TRP A 33 13.49 -2.85 -11.83
CA TRP A 33 13.51 -1.85 -10.76
C TRP A 33 13.76 -0.43 -11.29
N LYS A 34 14.81 -0.26 -12.11
CA LYS A 34 15.16 1.05 -12.70
C LYS A 34 14.12 1.57 -13.68
N SER A 35 13.37 0.70 -14.37
CA SER A 35 12.31 1.14 -15.28
C SER A 35 11.10 1.63 -14.50
N CYS A 36 10.69 0.89 -13.46
CA CYS A 36 9.62 1.31 -12.56
C CYS A 36 9.93 2.69 -11.94
N ASP A 37 11.13 2.85 -11.37
CA ASP A 37 11.52 4.10 -10.71
C ASP A 37 11.51 5.31 -11.67
N ARG A 38 11.95 5.10 -12.91
CA ARG A 38 11.93 6.13 -13.96
C ARG A 38 10.50 6.49 -14.39
N GLU A 39 9.63 5.50 -14.55
CA GLU A 39 8.23 5.71 -14.92
C GLU A 39 7.49 6.51 -13.84
N ILE A 40 7.68 6.15 -12.57
CA ILE A 40 7.11 6.89 -11.44
C ILE A 40 7.68 8.32 -11.39
N SER A 41 8.99 8.47 -11.54
CA SER A 41 9.64 9.80 -11.55
C SER A 41 9.14 10.69 -12.68
N ALA A 42 8.90 10.13 -13.87
CA ALA A 42 8.33 10.86 -15.00
C ALA A 42 6.91 11.37 -14.72
N ILE A 43 6.09 10.59 -13.98
CA ILE A 43 4.77 11.04 -13.53
C ILE A 43 4.93 12.16 -12.50
N LYS A 44 5.78 11.99 -11.48
CA LYS A 44 6.06 13.02 -10.46
C LYS A 44 6.50 14.35 -11.07
N GLN A 45 7.31 14.31 -12.13
CA GLN A 45 7.78 15.50 -12.82
C GLN A 45 6.65 16.36 -13.39
N ARG A 46 5.62 15.74 -13.99
CA ARG A 46 4.47 16.46 -14.57
C ARG A 46 3.67 17.27 -13.55
N TYR A 47 3.74 16.88 -12.28
CA TYR A 47 3.01 17.50 -11.17
C TYR A 47 3.90 18.36 -10.26
N SER A 48 5.18 18.57 -10.63
CA SER A 48 6.17 19.27 -9.79
C SER A 48 6.35 18.60 -8.42
N LEU A 49 6.44 17.27 -8.41
CA LEU A 49 6.54 16.44 -7.20
C LEU A 49 7.81 15.59 -7.15
N VAL A 50 8.85 15.85 -7.95
CA VAL A 50 10.04 14.98 -8.10
C VAL A 50 10.66 14.57 -6.76
N ASP A 51 10.84 15.53 -5.84
CA ASP A 51 11.45 15.30 -4.52
C ASP A 51 10.41 14.99 -3.42
N ALA A 52 9.12 15.01 -3.75
CA ALA A 52 8.06 14.75 -2.80
C ALA A 52 7.87 13.24 -2.59
N GLU A 53 7.67 12.82 -1.35
CA GLU A 53 7.19 11.48 -1.03
C GLU A 53 5.78 11.29 -1.61
N ILE A 54 5.46 10.13 -2.18
CA ILE A 54 4.08 9.77 -2.51
C ILE A 54 3.50 9.05 -1.29
N HIS A 55 2.63 9.74 -0.56
CA HIS A 55 1.85 9.10 0.51
C HIS A 55 0.37 9.29 0.21
N THR A 56 -0.24 8.21 -0.27
CA THR A 56 -1.56 8.19 -0.90
C THR A 56 -2.62 8.79 0.01
N ALA A 57 -2.62 8.37 1.28
CA ALA A 57 -3.59 8.82 2.27
C ALA A 57 -3.55 10.33 2.57
N TRP A 58 -2.44 11.04 2.33
CA TRP A 58 -2.38 12.50 2.46
C TRP A 58 -2.82 13.19 1.18
N ILE A 59 -2.38 12.66 0.03
CA ILE A 59 -2.62 13.25 -1.29
C ILE A 59 -4.12 13.29 -1.62
N VAL A 60 -4.87 12.23 -1.31
CA VAL A 60 -6.31 12.13 -1.63
C VAL A 60 -7.23 12.84 -0.63
N ARG A 61 -6.69 13.54 0.39
CA ARG A 61 -7.54 14.30 1.34
C ARG A 61 -7.99 15.62 0.74
N LYS A 62 -9.23 16.02 1.00
CA LYS A 62 -9.67 17.40 0.75
C LYS A 62 -8.90 18.36 1.67
N TYR A 63 -8.30 19.40 1.09
CA TYR A 63 -7.61 20.46 1.84
C TYR A 63 -8.56 21.63 2.00
N ILE A 64 -9.13 21.78 3.21
CA ILE A 64 -10.17 22.76 3.50
C ILE A 64 -9.67 24.19 3.25
N GLU A 65 -8.40 24.44 3.48
CA GLU A 65 -7.75 25.72 3.25
C GLU A 65 -7.71 26.13 1.76
N GLN A 66 -7.77 25.19 0.82
CA GLN A 66 -7.84 25.50 -0.62
C GLN A 66 -9.22 26.04 -1.02
N VAL A 67 -10.29 25.59 -0.36
CA VAL A 67 -11.68 26.02 -0.62
C VAL A 67 -11.89 27.49 -0.27
N LYS A 68 -11.07 28.04 0.63
CA LYS A 68 -11.13 29.45 1.06
C LYS A 68 -10.46 30.42 0.09
N ILE A 69 -9.86 29.93 -1.00
CA ILE A 69 -9.12 30.74 -1.96
C ILE A 69 -9.95 30.89 -3.23
N SER A 70 -10.37 32.11 -3.53
CA SER A 70 -11.14 32.41 -4.74
C SER A 70 -10.37 32.03 -6.01
N ASN A 71 -11.05 31.36 -6.94
CA ASN A 71 -10.50 30.95 -8.23
C ASN A 71 -9.18 30.15 -8.13
N PHE A 72 -9.03 29.34 -7.08
CA PHE A 72 -7.80 28.60 -6.79
C PHE A 72 -7.24 27.82 -8.00
N SER A 73 -8.12 27.17 -8.78
CA SER A 73 -7.75 26.42 -9.98
C SER A 73 -7.17 27.27 -11.11
N LEU A 74 -7.49 28.57 -11.17
CA LEU A 74 -6.98 29.50 -12.19
C LEU A 74 -5.62 30.12 -11.82
N LEU A 75 -5.18 29.98 -10.57
CA LEU A 75 -3.91 30.51 -10.10
C LEU A 75 -2.73 29.65 -10.54
N ALA A 76 -1.58 30.27 -10.78
CA ALA A 76 -0.32 29.56 -11.00
C ALA A 76 0.18 28.87 -9.72
N TYR A 77 0.96 27.79 -9.84
CA TYR A 77 1.45 27.03 -8.70
C TYR A 77 2.12 27.87 -7.58
N PRO A 78 3.00 28.85 -7.87
CA PRO A 78 3.58 29.69 -6.82
C PRO A 78 2.53 30.51 -6.07
N GLN A 79 1.53 31.04 -6.77
CA GLN A 79 0.42 31.80 -6.17
C GLN A 79 -0.43 30.90 -5.29
N ARG A 80 -0.77 29.69 -5.77
CA ARG A 80 -1.50 28.68 -4.99
C ARG A 80 -0.77 28.34 -3.68
N ARG A 81 0.54 28.09 -3.72
CA ARG A 81 1.36 27.84 -2.51
C ARG A 81 1.32 29.00 -1.54
N SER A 82 1.48 30.23 -2.04
CA SER A 82 1.49 31.45 -1.23
C SER A 82 0.15 31.63 -0.51
N GLN A 83 -0.96 31.55 -1.25
CA GLN A 83 -2.31 31.70 -0.73
C GLN A 83 -2.65 30.60 0.30
N VAL A 84 -2.33 29.33 0.01
CA VAL A 84 -2.54 28.23 0.97
C VAL A 84 -1.69 28.43 2.22
N SER A 85 -0.44 28.86 2.08
CA SER A 85 0.44 29.12 3.23
C SER A 85 -0.09 30.25 4.12
N GLN A 86 -0.67 31.29 3.53
CA GLN A 86 -1.35 32.37 4.27
C GLN A 86 -2.56 31.84 5.04
N GLN A 87 -3.44 31.06 4.39
CA GLN A 87 -4.59 30.42 5.05
C GLN A 87 -4.17 29.54 6.23
N ARG A 88 -3.13 28.71 6.03
CA ARG A 88 -2.58 27.84 7.07
C ARG A 88 -1.99 28.63 8.24
N LYS A 89 -1.23 29.71 7.99
CA LYS A 89 -0.69 30.58 9.05
C LYS A 89 -1.81 31.22 9.88
N THR A 90 -2.83 31.77 9.22
CA THR A 90 -3.98 32.37 9.90
C THR A 90 -4.68 31.36 10.80
N GLU A 91 -4.93 30.14 10.31
CA GLU A 91 -5.59 29.10 11.10
C GLU A 91 -4.73 28.65 12.30
N LEU A 92 -3.41 28.49 12.12
CA LEU A 92 -2.52 28.13 13.22
C LEU A 92 -2.49 29.22 14.31
N LEU A 93 -2.47 30.50 13.94
CA LEU A 93 -2.54 31.61 14.89
C LEU A 93 -3.88 31.64 15.64
N ARG A 94 -4.99 31.37 14.94
CA ARG A 94 -6.32 31.24 15.54
C ARG A 94 -6.37 30.10 16.56
N LEU A 95 -5.86 28.92 16.19
CA LEU A 95 -5.80 27.74 17.06
C LEU A 95 -4.88 27.92 18.26
N GLN A 96 -3.79 28.68 18.11
CA GLN A 96 -2.90 29.01 19.22
C GLN A 96 -3.63 29.80 20.31
N ARG A 97 -4.59 30.65 19.93
CA ARG A 97 -5.40 31.45 20.86
C ARG A 97 -6.61 30.69 21.42
N SER A 98 -7.03 29.59 20.78
CA SER A 98 -8.27 28.88 21.14
C SER A 98 -8.13 27.92 22.33
N GLY A 99 -6.99 27.90 23.03
CA GLY A 99 -6.76 27.06 24.21
C GLY A 99 -6.75 25.53 23.96
N ASN A 100 -6.68 25.07 22.71
CA ASN A 100 -6.68 23.63 22.37
C ASN A 100 -5.33 23.19 21.78
N PRO A 101 -4.33 22.87 22.62
CA PRO A 101 -2.97 22.54 22.17
C PRO A 101 -2.92 21.22 21.39
N LYS A 102 -3.81 20.27 21.67
CA LYS A 102 -3.89 18.99 20.93
C LYS A 102 -4.32 19.24 19.48
N HIS A 103 -5.39 20.02 19.28
CA HIS A 103 -5.87 20.35 17.95
C HIS A 103 -4.85 21.17 17.14
N TYR A 104 -4.17 22.13 17.79
CA TYR A 104 -3.08 22.89 17.17
C TYR A 104 -1.94 21.96 16.70
N LYS A 105 -1.45 21.08 17.57
CA LYS A 105 -0.36 20.13 17.24
C LYS A 105 -0.75 19.21 16.09
N GLN A 106 -1.98 18.66 16.12
CA GLN A 106 -2.47 17.78 15.06
C GLN A 106 -2.60 18.52 13.72
N THR A 107 -3.14 19.74 13.72
CA THR A 107 -3.28 20.57 12.51
C THR A 107 -1.92 20.91 11.92
N LYS A 108 -0.97 21.34 12.76
CA LYS A 108 0.41 21.61 12.34
C LYS A 108 1.06 20.38 11.72
N LYS A 109 0.91 19.20 12.34
CA LYS A 109 1.40 17.92 11.80
C LYS A 109 0.80 17.61 10.43
N ASN A 110 -0.51 17.77 10.28
CA ASN A 110 -1.20 17.55 9.00
C ASN A 110 -0.69 18.50 7.90
N TYR A 111 -0.48 19.78 8.22
CA TYR A 111 0.07 20.75 7.28
C TYR A 111 1.49 20.39 6.84
N THR A 112 2.35 19.96 7.76
CA THR A 112 3.68 19.45 7.41
C THR A 112 3.59 18.25 6.46
N LYS A 113 2.71 17.28 6.73
CA LYS A 113 2.56 16.06 5.91
C LYS A 113 1.97 16.29 4.51
N THR A 114 1.32 17.43 4.29
CA THR A 114 0.65 17.74 3.01
C THR A 114 1.32 18.87 2.25
N ASN A 115 2.39 19.44 2.80
CA ASN A 115 3.04 20.65 2.31
C ASN A 115 3.52 20.55 0.86
N ASP A 116 3.95 19.37 0.45
CA ASP A 116 4.52 19.16 -0.87
C ASP A 116 3.46 19.21 -1.98
N TYR A 117 2.18 19.02 -1.66
CA TYR A 117 1.10 18.90 -2.64
C TYR A 117 0.16 20.11 -2.68
N ILE A 118 0.39 21.14 -1.87
CA ILE A 118 -0.59 22.24 -1.69
C ILE A 118 -0.80 23.12 -2.93
N HIS A 119 0.10 23.07 -3.90
CA HIS A 119 -0.06 23.75 -5.18
C HIS A 119 -1.05 23.02 -6.09
N LEU A 120 -1.30 21.74 -5.84
CA LEU A 120 -2.22 20.94 -6.64
C LEU A 120 -3.65 21.06 -6.11
N THR A 121 -4.61 21.25 -7.00
CA THR A 121 -6.04 21.13 -6.68
C THR A 121 -6.38 19.71 -6.22
N PHE A 122 -7.58 19.50 -5.69
CA PHE A 122 -8.04 18.16 -5.37
C PHE A 122 -8.06 17.26 -6.62
N ASP A 123 -8.58 17.76 -7.74
CA ASP A 123 -8.68 17.00 -8.98
C ASP A 123 -7.31 16.67 -9.58
N GLU A 124 -6.36 17.62 -9.53
CA GLU A 124 -4.98 17.37 -9.96
C GLU A 124 -4.29 16.30 -9.10
N ARG A 125 -4.55 16.27 -7.79
CA ARG A 125 -4.01 15.23 -6.88
C ARG A 125 -4.63 13.87 -7.13
N MET A 126 -5.94 13.82 -7.35
CA MET A 126 -6.62 12.57 -7.72
C MET A 126 -6.11 12.05 -9.05
N LYS A 127 -5.97 12.93 -10.05
CA LYS A 127 -5.39 12.58 -11.36
C LYS A 127 -3.97 12.04 -11.23
N PHE A 128 -3.13 12.69 -10.41
CA PHE A 128 -1.77 12.21 -10.13
C PHE A 128 -1.78 10.78 -9.57
N ILE A 129 -2.56 10.50 -8.53
CA ILE A 129 -2.63 9.16 -7.93
C ILE A 129 -3.19 8.12 -8.91
N ASN A 130 -4.20 8.48 -9.70
CA ASN A 130 -4.75 7.61 -10.72
C ASN A 130 -3.74 7.29 -11.85
N GLU A 131 -2.93 8.26 -12.29
CA GLU A 131 -1.86 8.01 -13.27
C GLU A 131 -0.80 7.05 -12.72
N ILE A 132 -0.46 7.17 -11.43
CA ILE A 132 0.44 6.22 -10.75
C ILE A 132 -0.20 4.82 -10.71
N ALA A 133 -1.46 4.70 -10.29
CA ALA A 133 -2.16 3.41 -10.23
C ALA A 133 -2.27 2.76 -11.62
N GLN A 134 -2.58 3.55 -12.66
CA GLN A 134 -2.62 3.10 -14.05
C GLN A 134 -1.23 2.63 -14.51
N CYS A 135 -0.15 3.33 -14.17
CA CYS A 135 1.21 2.90 -14.46
C CYS A 135 1.51 1.51 -13.87
N VAL A 136 1.15 1.31 -12.59
CA VAL A 136 1.31 0.03 -11.90
C VAL A 136 0.48 -1.08 -12.54
N SER A 137 -0.75 -0.78 -12.98
CA SER A 137 -1.60 -1.75 -13.70
C SER A 137 -0.95 -2.24 -15.00
N ASN A 138 -0.15 -1.40 -15.64
CA ASN A 138 0.57 -1.72 -16.87
C ASN A 138 1.85 -2.53 -16.63
N TRP A 139 2.31 -2.69 -15.38
CA TRP A 139 3.45 -3.54 -15.04
C TRP A 139 3.08 -5.02 -15.13
N GLY A 140 3.06 -5.56 -16.35
CA GLY A 140 2.81 -6.99 -16.65
C GLY A 140 3.63 -7.98 -15.84
N PHE A 141 4.82 -7.54 -15.43
CA PHE A 141 5.80 -8.31 -14.66
C PHE A 141 5.60 -8.23 -13.14
N ALA A 142 4.81 -7.28 -12.63
CA ALA A 142 4.63 -7.07 -11.20
C ALA A 142 3.51 -7.97 -10.65
N ARG A 143 3.63 -8.40 -9.40
CA ARG A 143 2.62 -9.22 -8.72
C ARG A 143 2.29 -8.68 -7.35
N LEU A 144 1.00 -8.51 -7.10
CA LEU A 144 0.44 -8.02 -5.85
C LEU A 144 0.03 -9.21 -4.98
N PHE A 145 0.49 -9.17 -3.73
CA PHE A 145 0.08 -10.04 -2.65
C PHE A 145 -0.58 -9.19 -1.56
N ALA A 146 -1.67 -9.65 -0.95
CA ALA A 146 -2.25 -8.96 0.19
C ALA A 146 -3.04 -9.90 1.11
N GLU A 147 -2.96 -9.61 2.40
CA GLU A 147 -3.94 -10.09 3.38
C GLU A 147 -4.72 -8.87 3.89
N CYS A 148 -6.02 -8.88 3.62
CA CYS A 148 -6.96 -7.89 4.11
C CYS A 148 -7.78 -8.50 5.24
N ILE A 149 -7.61 -8.05 6.47
CA ILE A 149 -8.27 -8.61 7.65
C ILE A 149 -9.41 -7.69 8.08
N ASP A 150 -10.64 -8.19 7.98
CA ASP A 150 -11.81 -7.60 8.60
C ASP A 150 -11.77 -7.85 10.11
N LYS A 151 -11.60 -6.78 10.88
CA LYS A 151 -11.42 -6.87 12.34
C LYS A 151 -12.69 -7.31 13.05
N ILE A 152 -13.87 -7.17 12.43
CA ILE A 152 -15.13 -7.66 13.00
C ILE A 152 -15.09 -9.19 13.10
N HIS A 153 -14.37 -9.85 12.19
CA HIS A 153 -14.31 -11.30 12.10
C HIS A 153 -13.02 -11.89 12.68
N PHE A 154 -12.08 -11.06 13.14
CA PHE A 154 -10.84 -11.51 13.77
C PHE A 154 -11.00 -11.55 15.29
N ASP A 155 -10.91 -12.74 15.88
CA ASP A 155 -10.96 -12.93 17.33
C ASP A 155 -9.56 -13.17 17.92
N PRO A 156 -8.94 -12.19 18.60
CA PRO A 156 -7.61 -12.33 19.18
C PRO A 156 -7.47 -13.45 20.22
N LEU A 157 -8.57 -13.85 20.87
CA LEU A 157 -8.55 -14.91 21.89
C LEU A 157 -8.54 -16.31 21.27
N ARG A 158 -9.00 -16.45 20.02
CA ARG A 158 -9.05 -17.72 19.28
C ARG A 158 -7.95 -17.84 18.23
N SER A 159 -7.37 -16.72 17.81
CA SER A 159 -6.29 -16.69 16.83
C SER A 159 -4.96 -17.12 17.47
N PRO A 160 -4.22 -18.08 16.88
CA PRO A 160 -2.93 -18.55 17.43
C PRO A 160 -1.81 -17.51 17.31
N SER A 161 -2.01 -16.48 16.51
CA SER A 161 -1.07 -15.38 16.26
C SER A 161 -1.80 -14.05 16.29
N SER A 162 -1.06 -12.97 16.53
CA SER A 162 -1.60 -11.62 16.37
C SER A 162 -1.99 -11.33 14.92
N LEU A 163 -2.80 -10.28 14.73
CA LEU A 163 -3.35 -9.89 13.43
C LEU A 163 -2.23 -9.59 12.40
N ASP A 164 -1.21 -8.84 12.81
CA ASP A 164 -0.07 -8.48 11.97
C ASP A 164 0.82 -9.70 11.65
N GLU A 165 0.99 -10.63 12.60
CA GLU A 165 1.71 -11.90 12.34
C GLU A 165 0.99 -12.78 11.33
N GLN A 166 -0.35 -12.86 11.40
CA GLN A 166 -1.15 -13.57 10.41
C GLN A 166 -0.97 -12.93 9.04
N ALA A 167 -1.10 -11.60 8.95
CA ALA A 167 -0.96 -10.88 7.69
C ALA A 167 0.42 -11.08 7.07
N PHE A 168 1.48 -10.96 7.87
CA PHE A 168 2.85 -11.21 7.40
C PHE A 168 3.04 -12.65 6.93
N SER A 169 2.54 -13.64 7.68
CA SER A 169 2.60 -15.06 7.28
C SER A 169 1.91 -15.30 5.94
N GLN A 170 0.76 -14.68 5.70
CA GLN A 170 -0.01 -14.82 4.46
C GLN A 170 0.69 -14.18 3.25
N ILE A 171 1.37 -13.03 3.43
CA ILE A 171 2.21 -12.41 2.41
C ILE A 171 3.40 -13.31 2.07
N VAL A 172 4.16 -13.74 3.08
CA VAL A 172 5.35 -14.58 2.92
C VAL A 172 4.99 -15.88 2.20
N SER A 173 3.92 -16.55 2.62
CA SER A 173 3.49 -17.82 2.03
C SER A 173 3.14 -17.68 0.54
N ARG A 174 2.41 -16.63 0.16
CA ARG A 174 2.03 -16.41 -1.24
C ARG A 174 3.21 -16.02 -2.10
N PHE A 175 4.08 -15.16 -1.59
CA PHE A 175 5.27 -14.78 -2.32
C PHE A 175 6.21 -15.97 -2.55
N GLU A 176 6.42 -16.81 -1.53
CA GLU A 176 7.20 -18.06 -1.65
C GLU A 176 6.59 -19.01 -2.69
N GLN A 177 5.27 -19.21 -2.68
CA GLN A 177 4.58 -20.03 -3.68
C GLN A 177 4.72 -19.45 -5.10
N TYR A 178 4.61 -18.14 -5.24
CA TYR A 178 4.83 -17.45 -6.50
C TYR A 178 6.26 -17.67 -7.01
N LEU A 179 7.28 -17.51 -6.16
CA LEU A 179 8.67 -17.77 -6.52
C LEU A 179 8.88 -19.23 -6.97
N GLY A 180 8.29 -20.19 -6.26
CA GLY A 180 8.31 -21.60 -6.65
C GLY A 180 7.66 -21.85 -8.02
N ASN A 181 6.56 -21.17 -8.33
CA ASN A 181 5.91 -21.27 -9.64
C ASN A 181 6.75 -20.63 -10.75
N MET A 182 7.37 -19.47 -10.48
CA MET A 182 8.27 -18.82 -11.43
C MET A 182 9.49 -19.68 -11.74
N ALA A 183 10.06 -20.36 -10.74
CA ALA A 183 11.16 -21.30 -10.95
C ALA A 183 10.76 -22.46 -11.88
N LYS A 184 9.55 -23.02 -11.72
CA LYS A 184 9.02 -24.08 -12.59
C LYS A 184 8.76 -23.63 -14.03
N MET A 185 8.44 -22.35 -14.23
CA MET A 185 8.20 -21.77 -15.56
C MET A 185 9.49 -21.39 -16.29
N ASP A 186 10.62 -21.28 -15.59
CA ASP A 186 11.90 -21.02 -16.24
C ASP A 186 12.37 -22.26 -17.00
N LYS A 187 12.54 -22.12 -18.32
CA LYS A 187 13.04 -23.18 -19.21
C LYS A 187 14.42 -23.70 -18.81
N LYS A 188 15.22 -22.89 -18.13
CA LYS A 188 16.55 -23.26 -17.61
C LYS A 188 16.48 -23.88 -16.22
N ASN A 189 15.29 -24.00 -15.64
CA ASN A 189 15.04 -24.53 -14.30
C ASN A 189 15.86 -23.82 -13.20
N ASN A 190 16.10 -22.51 -13.36
CA ASN A 190 16.79 -21.75 -12.32
C ASN A 190 15.86 -21.48 -11.14
N LYS A 191 16.44 -21.48 -9.94
CA LYS A 191 15.74 -21.01 -8.74
C LYS A 191 15.37 -19.54 -8.89
N SER A 192 14.15 -19.19 -8.46
CA SER A 192 13.69 -17.81 -8.39
C SER A 192 13.78 -17.33 -6.96
N PHE A 193 14.83 -16.59 -6.62
CA PHE A 193 14.99 -16.03 -5.27
C PHE A 193 14.22 -14.72 -5.06
N GLY A 194 13.87 -14.42 -3.81
CA GLY A 194 13.16 -13.20 -3.42
C GLY A 194 13.70 -12.53 -2.16
N LEU A 195 13.49 -11.21 -2.06
CA LEU A 195 13.72 -10.41 -0.85
C LEU A 195 12.44 -9.67 -0.46
N LEU A 196 12.25 -9.48 0.85
CA LEU A 196 11.18 -8.68 1.43
C LEU A 196 11.74 -7.32 1.86
N ILE A 197 11.08 -6.24 1.51
CA ILE A 197 11.49 -4.86 1.80
C ILE A 197 10.32 -4.13 2.45
N HIS A 198 10.48 -3.66 3.68
CA HIS A 198 9.47 -2.92 4.44
C HIS A 198 9.85 -1.44 4.58
N ASP A 199 8.84 -0.59 4.79
CA ASP A 199 9.06 0.73 5.36
C ASP A 199 9.61 0.61 6.79
N ASN A 200 10.45 1.55 7.17
CA ASN A 200 11.15 1.50 8.44
C ASN A 200 10.21 1.87 9.61
N ASN A 201 9.86 0.85 10.40
CA ASN A 201 9.24 0.99 11.70
C ASN A 201 9.96 0.06 12.68
N GLU A 202 10.73 0.62 13.63
CA GLU A 202 11.60 -0.16 14.53
C GLU A 202 10.88 -1.28 15.30
N THR A 203 9.62 -1.05 15.70
CA THR A 203 8.83 -2.04 16.44
C THR A 203 8.44 -3.20 15.53
N VAL A 204 7.94 -2.87 14.32
CA VAL A 204 7.59 -3.85 13.28
C VAL A 204 8.84 -4.61 12.82
N ALA A 205 9.99 -3.92 12.73
CA ALA A 205 11.22 -4.49 12.23
C ALA A 205 11.73 -5.65 13.09
N ARG A 206 11.76 -5.45 14.41
CA ARG A 206 12.16 -6.51 15.36
C ARG A 206 11.21 -7.71 15.30
N LYS A 207 9.89 -7.44 15.20
CA LYS A 207 8.86 -8.48 15.17
C LYS A 207 8.92 -9.31 13.89
N HIS A 208 8.90 -8.67 12.72
CA HIS A 208 8.98 -9.36 11.42
C HIS A 208 10.32 -10.09 11.24
N THR A 209 11.44 -9.54 11.71
CA THR A 209 12.74 -10.23 11.70
C THR A 209 12.71 -11.50 12.54
N LYS A 210 12.15 -11.45 13.75
CA LYS A 210 12.01 -12.63 14.62
C LYS A 210 11.11 -13.68 13.97
N GLN A 211 10.00 -13.26 13.37
CA GLN A 211 9.05 -14.15 12.70
C GLN A 211 9.67 -14.80 11.47
N MET A 212 10.42 -14.06 10.65
CA MET A 212 11.08 -14.62 9.46
C MET A 212 12.19 -15.62 9.84
N LYS A 213 12.94 -15.37 10.93
CA LYS A 213 13.90 -16.35 11.47
C LYS A 213 13.22 -17.66 11.90
N TYR A 214 11.99 -17.59 12.41
CA TYR A 214 11.20 -18.78 12.70
C TYR A 214 10.77 -19.48 11.39
N PHE A 215 10.29 -18.72 10.41
CA PHE A 215 9.89 -19.26 9.10
C PHE A 215 11.03 -19.95 8.34
N HIS A 216 12.26 -19.43 8.40
CA HIS A 216 13.41 -20.12 7.81
C HIS A 216 13.73 -21.47 8.48
N LYS A 217 13.40 -21.64 9.76
CA LYS A 217 13.67 -22.88 10.51
C LYS A 217 12.57 -23.93 10.34
N GLN A 218 11.31 -23.49 10.31
CA GLN A 218 10.13 -24.38 10.43
C GLN A 218 9.15 -24.25 9.26
N GLY A 219 9.37 -23.32 8.33
CA GLY A 219 8.36 -22.90 7.37
C GLY A 219 7.28 -22.02 8.00
N THR A 220 6.30 -21.68 7.18
CA THR A 220 4.99 -21.16 7.62
C THR A 220 4.03 -22.33 7.80
N ILE A 221 2.82 -22.08 8.31
CA ILE A 221 1.75 -23.09 8.35
C ILE A 221 1.43 -23.66 6.95
N TRP A 222 1.73 -22.91 5.89
CA TRP A 222 1.31 -23.22 4.52
C TRP A 222 2.42 -23.73 3.60
N THR A 223 3.69 -23.37 3.87
CA THR A 223 4.82 -23.70 3.00
C THR A 223 6.16 -23.58 3.71
N ASN A 224 7.11 -24.40 3.29
CA ASN A 224 8.54 -24.21 3.60
C ASN A 224 9.08 -22.99 2.87
N ILE A 225 10.04 -22.30 3.48
CA ILE A 225 10.70 -21.12 2.87
C ILE A 225 12.01 -21.56 2.24
N ASN A 226 12.04 -21.65 0.91
CA ASN A 226 13.20 -22.09 0.14
C ASN A 226 13.77 -20.98 -0.76
N ASN A 227 12.94 -20.02 -1.15
CA ASN A 227 13.26 -19.04 -2.19
C ASN A 227 13.40 -17.61 -1.65
N ILE A 228 12.75 -17.28 -0.53
CA ILE A 228 13.07 -16.07 0.22
C ILE A 228 14.36 -16.34 1.00
N ILE A 229 15.40 -15.53 0.76
CA ILE A 229 16.78 -15.87 1.15
C ILE A 229 17.32 -15.08 2.35
N GLU A 230 16.54 -14.14 2.87
CA GLU A 230 16.95 -13.28 3.99
C GLU A 230 15.73 -12.86 4.80
N THR A 231 15.98 -12.38 6.01
CA THR A 231 15.04 -11.58 6.79
C THR A 231 14.63 -10.29 6.06
N PRO A 232 13.52 -9.65 6.45
CA PRO A 232 13.10 -8.43 5.79
C PRO A 232 14.14 -7.30 5.92
N LEU A 233 14.34 -6.57 4.82
CA LEU A 233 15.12 -5.34 4.80
C LEU A 233 14.21 -4.15 5.10
N PHE A 234 14.71 -3.16 5.83
CA PHE A 234 13.95 -1.97 6.21
C PHE A 234 14.57 -0.74 5.56
N VAL A 235 13.76 0.04 4.84
CA VAL A 235 14.18 1.24 4.11
C VAL A 235 13.35 2.44 4.55
N ASP A 236 13.91 3.65 4.42
CA ASP A 236 13.13 4.88 4.59
C ASP A 236 12.21 5.05 3.37
N SER A 237 10.89 5.17 3.61
CA SER A 237 9.88 5.36 2.57
C SER A 237 10.14 6.52 1.62
N LYS A 238 10.86 7.55 2.06
CA LYS A 238 11.24 8.67 1.21
C LYS A 238 12.29 8.33 0.16
N LEU A 239 13.05 7.26 0.37
CA LEU A 239 14.21 6.91 -0.44
C LEU A 239 13.92 5.95 -1.59
N THR A 240 12.76 5.28 -1.61
CA THR A 240 12.43 4.32 -2.68
C THR A 240 11.03 4.55 -3.23
N SER A 241 10.87 4.62 -4.55
CA SER A 241 9.56 4.81 -5.17
C SER A 241 8.63 3.60 -4.95
N LEU A 242 9.18 2.39 -4.98
CA LEU A 242 8.38 1.16 -4.92
C LEU A 242 7.75 0.87 -3.56
N ILE A 243 8.34 1.34 -2.44
CA ILE A 243 7.64 1.26 -1.14
C ILE A 243 6.44 2.20 -1.09
N GLN A 244 6.52 3.38 -1.73
CA GLN A 244 5.39 4.29 -1.87
C GLN A 244 4.31 3.71 -2.79
N ILE A 245 4.69 2.86 -3.76
CA ILE A 245 3.72 2.10 -4.54
C ILE A 245 3.05 1.01 -3.70
N ALA A 246 3.77 0.40 -2.74
CA ALA A 246 3.16 -0.51 -1.78
C ALA A 246 2.13 0.22 -0.87
N ASP A 247 2.41 1.45 -0.41
CA ASP A 247 1.42 2.33 0.28
C ASP A 247 0.16 2.53 -0.57
N LEU A 248 0.33 2.86 -1.86
CA LEU A 248 -0.79 3.00 -2.78
C LEU A 248 -1.63 1.72 -2.88
N CYS A 249 -0.97 0.56 -2.95
CA CYS A 249 -1.63 -0.73 -3.04
C CYS A 249 -2.41 -1.06 -1.76
N SER A 250 -1.77 -0.94 -0.60
CA SER A 250 -2.40 -1.21 0.71
C SER A 250 -3.57 -0.25 0.96
N TYR A 251 -3.40 1.04 0.61
CA TYR A 251 -4.43 2.07 0.70
C TYR A 251 -5.64 1.76 -0.18
N GLY A 252 -5.42 1.48 -1.48
CA GLY A 252 -6.49 1.21 -2.44
C GLY A 252 -7.33 -0.03 -2.04
N LEU A 253 -6.67 -1.11 -1.62
CA LEU A 253 -7.33 -2.31 -1.10
C LEU A 253 -8.20 -2.02 0.12
N ARG A 254 -7.67 -1.28 1.11
CA ARG A 254 -8.44 -0.93 2.31
C ARG A 254 -9.63 -0.03 1.98
N ARG A 255 -9.44 1.02 1.18
CA ARG A 255 -10.53 1.94 0.84
C ARG A 255 -11.67 1.27 0.11
N TYR A 256 -11.37 0.34 -0.79
CA TYR A 256 -12.37 -0.52 -1.42
C TYR A 256 -13.17 -1.31 -0.39
N LEU A 257 -12.51 -2.04 0.51
CA LEU A 257 -13.19 -2.88 1.50
C LEU A 257 -14.01 -2.09 2.51
N GLU A 258 -13.54 -0.90 2.90
CA GLU A 258 -14.19 -0.09 3.93
C GLU A 258 -15.27 0.86 3.38
N ASN A 259 -15.15 1.32 2.13
CA ASN A 259 -15.97 2.41 1.59
C ASN A 259 -16.48 2.17 0.16
N ASN A 260 -16.23 0.98 -0.42
CA ASN A 260 -16.55 0.65 -1.81
C ASN A 260 -15.89 1.60 -2.85
N GLU A 261 -14.75 2.20 -2.51
CA GLU A 261 -13.96 3.03 -3.43
C GLU A 261 -13.19 2.15 -4.41
N ASP A 262 -13.74 2.02 -5.63
CA ASP A 262 -13.28 1.04 -6.62
C ASP A 262 -12.17 1.52 -7.56
N GLU A 263 -11.95 2.83 -7.66
CA GLU A 263 -11.13 3.46 -8.70
C GLU A 263 -9.68 2.98 -8.65
N LEU A 264 -9.00 3.18 -7.51
CA LEU A 264 -7.63 2.70 -7.30
C LEU A 264 -7.57 1.19 -7.20
N PHE A 265 -8.56 0.58 -6.54
CA PHE A 265 -8.63 -0.87 -6.34
C PHE A 265 -8.57 -1.63 -7.66
N THR A 266 -9.39 -1.25 -8.64
CA THR A 266 -9.50 -1.97 -9.92
C THR A 266 -8.15 -1.99 -10.65
N GLN A 267 -7.43 -0.86 -10.61
CA GLN A 267 -6.11 -0.70 -11.24
C GLN A 267 -5.07 -1.62 -10.60
N ILE A 268 -4.90 -1.57 -9.28
CA ILE A 268 -3.88 -2.37 -8.57
C ILE A 268 -4.25 -3.85 -8.53
N PHE A 269 -5.54 -4.19 -8.42
CA PHE A 269 -6.02 -5.57 -8.32
C PHE A 269 -5.81 -6.36 -9.61
N SER A 270 -5.66 -5.67 -10.74
CA SER A 270 -5.21 -6.26 -12.00
C SER A 270 -3.84 -6.95 -11.89
N ARG A 271 -3.03 -6.62 -10.87
CA ARG A 271 -1.72 -7.23 -10.59
C ARG A 271 -1.76 -8.32 -9.53
N ALA A 272 -2.91 -8.58 -8.90
CA ALA A 272 -3.05 -9.70 -7.96
C ALA A 272 -2.56 -11.00 -8.61
N ASP A 273 -1.72 -11.77 -7.90
CA ASP A 273 -1.26 -13.05 -8.43
C ASP A 273 -2.42 -14.00 -8.69
N ARG A 274 -2.36 -14.73 -9.81
CA ARG A 274 -3.48 -15.50 -10.35
C ARG A 274 -3.05 -16.90 -10.78
N LYS A 275 -3.95 -17.86 -10.57
CA LYS A 275 -3.87 -19.21 -11.12
C LYS A 275 -5.09 -19.43 -12.02
N GLY A 276 -4.88 -19.31 -13.34
CA GLY A 276 -5.99 -19.19 -14.29
C GLY A 276 -6.84 -17.95 -13.99
N ASN A 277 -8.15 -18.11 -13.89
CA ASN A 277 -9.07 -17.02 -13.55
C ASN A 277 -9.19 -16.75 -12.04
N THR A 278 -8.59 -17.59 -11.19
CA THR A 278 -8.67 -17.44 -9.73
C THR A 278 -7.55 -16.53 -9.21
N SER A 279 -7.93 -15.50 -8.45
CA SER A 279 -6.99 -14.67 -7.70
C SER A 279 -6.50 -15.41 -6.46
N VAL A 280 -5.18 -15.62 -6.37
CA VAL A 280 -4.52 -16.27 -5.24
C VAL A 280 -3.63 -15.31 -4.45
N GLY A 281 -3.25 -14.18 -5.06
CA GLY A 281 -2.36 -13.19 -4.46
C GLY A 281 -3.00 -12.36 -3.35
N VAL A 282 -4.30 -12.05 -3.47
CA VAL A 282 -4.99 -11.16 -2.54
C VAL A 282 -6.12 -11.91 -1.85
N ARG A 283 -6.14 -11.90 -0.51
CA ARG A 283 -7.15 -12.53 0.31
C ARG A 283 -7.86 -11.53 1.21
N HIS A 284 -9.16 -11.72 1.40
CA HIS A 284 -9.98 -11.03 2.39
C HIS A 284 -10.38 -12.02 3.49
N PHE A 285 -9.80 -11.87 4.68
CA PHE A 285 -10.20 -12.59 5.88
C PHE A 285 -11.48 -11.93 6.41
N THR A 286 -12.61 -12.58 6.20
CA THR A 286 -13.95 -12.11 6.58
C THR A 286 -14.90 -13.31 6.68
N ASN A 287 -16.20 -13.06 6.84
CA ASN A 287 -17.22 -14.09 6.81
C ASN A 287 -17.30 -14.83 5.46
N SER A 288 -17.83 -16.06 5.48
CA SER A 288 -17.93 -16.93 4.29
C SER A 288 -18.93 -16.45 3.24
N SER A 289 -19.87 -15.57 3.61
CA SER A 289 -20.91 -15.04 2.71
C SER A 289 -20.49 -13.77 1.97
N CYS A 290 -19.27 -13.26 2.19
CA CYS A 290 -18.81 -12.05 1.54
C CYS A 290 -18.75 -12.20 0.00
N ASN A 291 -19.28 -11.19 -0.68
CA ASN A 291 -19.37 -11.10 -2.14
C ASN A 291 -18.57 -9.92 -2.72
N CYS A 292 -17.55 -9.44 -2.01
CA CYS A 292 -16.62 -8.45 -2.55
C CYS A 292 -15.84 -9.05 -3.74
N LYS A 293 -15.29 -8.20 -4.61
CA LYS A 293 -14.53 -8.59 -5.80
C LYS A 293 -13.35 -9.52 -5.48
N ILE A 294 -12.73 -9.33 -4.32
CA ILE A 294 -11.64 -10.21 -3.83
C ILE A 294 -12.19 -11.61 -3.55
N CYS A 295 -13.21 -11.75 -2.68
CA CYS A 295 -13.80 -13.03 -2.32
C CYS A 295 -14.40 -13.76 -3.53
N LEU A 296 -15.07 -13.05 -4.44
CA LEU A 296 -15.62 -13.62 -5.67
C LEU A 296 -14.52 -14.15 -6.59
N SER A 297 -13.42 -13.42 -6.75
CA SER A 297 -12.29 -13.85 -7.58
C SER A 297 -11.51 -15.05 -7.02
N HIS A 298 -11.70 -15.38 -5.75
CA HIS A 298 -11.07 -16.53 -5.10
C HIS A 298 -11.96 -17.79 -5.15
N LYS A 299 -13.29 -17.64 -5.30
CA LYS A 299 -14.19 -18.77 -5.51
C LYS A 299 -13.86 -19.40 -6.87
N ARG A 300 -13.48 -20.69 -6.90
CA ARG A 300 -13.31 -21.42 -8.17
C ARG A 300 -14.60 -21.29 -8.96
N SER A 301 -14.54 -20.76 -10.18
CA SER A 301 -15.63 -20.92 -11.14
C SER A 301 -15.86 -22.42 -11.31
N SER A 302 -17.01 -22.91 -10.84
CA SER A 302 -17.42 -24.31 -10.94
C SER A 302 -17.90 -24.65 -12.36
N GLN A 303 -17.40 -23.93 -13.37
CA GLN A 303 -17.86 -23.97 -14.75
C GLN A 303 -16.64 -23.97 -15.65
N GLU A 304 -16.08 -25.16 -15.85
CA GLU A 304 -15.28 -25.56 -17.02
C GLU A 304 -15.15 -27.10 -16.92
N THR A 305 -16.31 -27.76 -17.05
CA THR A 305 -16.40 -29.17 -17.46
C THR A 305 -17.55 -29.23 -18.47
N HIS A 306 -17.20 -28.98 -19.73
CA HIS A 306 -17.98 -29.37 -20.89
C HIS A 306 -17.01 -30.01 -21.89
#